data_AF-A0A961CVW0-F1
#
_entry.id   AF-A0A961CVW0-F1
#
_cell.length_a   1.000
_cell.length_b   1.000
_cell.length_c   1.000
_cell.angle_alpha   90.00
_cell.angle_beta   90.00
_cell.angle_gamma   90.00
#
_symmetry.space_group_name_H-M   'P 1'
#
loop_
_entity.id
_entity.type
_entity.pdbx_description
1 polymer ?
#
loop_
_entity_poly.entity_id
_entity_poly.type
_entity_poly.pdbx_seq_one_letter_code
_entity_poly.pdbx_strand_id
1 'polypeptide(L)'
;MTIGADMDGEPTGGGPTADPANEAAPTDGVAVSDGAAVANERAPEGDRSFGAISDRLDMSLREAMSTQRAVRKVLPDEVDDEVVLACIELALRAPTGSNGQNWEFVVVRDAATKAAFARQYRKAWKLYGGVGERIAARNPSMAKIMRAVRWQVDHFEEIPVVVVPCLVGANRFAPLSLAQSSHYGSIYPSVQNLLLAARAMGLGASLITLPLWNPRRARRLLGLPFGVQPICMVPLGWPRGRYGPTTRKPVGEVVHLDRFGNRRWKA
;
A
#
# COMPACT_ATOMS: atom_id res chain seq x y z
N MET A 1 -37.20 -47.64 -45.27
CA MET A 1 -37.10 -48.27 -43.95
C MET A 1 -37.20 -47.13 -42.95
N THR A 2 -38.34 -47.07 -42.27
CA THR A 2 -38.86 -45.89 -41.55
C THR A 2 -38.81 -46.18 -40.05
N ILE A 3 -38.22 -45.29 -39.25
CA ILE A 3 -38.54 -44.94 -37.83
C ILE A 3 -37.88 -43.55 -37.64
N GLY A 4 -38.49 -42.40 -37.30
CA GLY A 4 -39.59 -42.05 -36.39
C GLY A 4 -38.97 -41.29 -35.19
N ALA A 5 -39.00 -39.94 -35.16
CA ALA A 5 -39.76 -39.06 -34.25
C ALA A 5 -39.42 -39.23 -32.74
N ASP A 6 -39.37 -38.27 -31.82
CA ASP A 6 -39.55 -36.81 -31.74
C ASP A 6 -39.17 -36.39 -30.28
N MET A 7 -38.83 -35.12 -30.09
CA MET A 7 -39.17 -34.22 -28.95
C MET A 7 -38.74 -34.50 -27.47
N ASP A 8 -38.09 -33.47 -26.92
CA ASP A 8 -38.26 -32.79 -25.61
C ASP A 8 -38.19 -33.55 -24.27
N GLY A 9 -37.30 -33.05 -23.40
CA GLY A 9 -37.33 -33.27 -21.95
C GLY A 9 -36.23 -32.49 -21.21
N GLU A 10 -36.62 -31.37 -20.57
CA GLU A 10 -35.82 -30.69 -19.55
C GLU A 10 -35.39 -31.64 -18.42
N PRO A 11 -34.22 -31.44 -17.78
CA PRO A 11 -34.02 -31.95 -16.44
C PRO A 11 -34.53 -30.93 -15.41
N THR A 12 -35.65 -31.28 -14.79
CA THR A 12 -36.21 -30.65 -13.60
C THR A 12 -35.32 -30.85 -12.37
N GLY A 13 -35.48 -29.96 -11.39
CA GLY A 13 -34.58 -29.75 -10.27
C GLY A 13 -34.36 -30.95 -9.35
N GLY A 14 -33.10 -31.22 -9.06
CA GLY A 14 -32.64 -31.86 -7.84
C GLY A 14 -31.97 -30.79 -6.97
N GLY A 15 -32.63 -30.37 -5.89
CA GLY A 15 -32.03 -29.47 -4.90
C GLY A 15 -30.80 -30.09 -4.24
N PRO A 16 -29.82 -29.29 -3.78
CA PRO A 16 -28.68 -29.84 -3.06
C PRO A 16 -29.19 -30.39 -1.72
N THR A 17 -29.03 -31.71 -1.54
CA THR A 17 -29.12 -32.36 -0.25
C THR A 17 -28.11 -31.71 0.70
N ALA A 18 -28.61 -31.15 1.80
CA ALA A 18 -27.78 -30.60 2.85
C ALA A 18 -26.91 -31.73 3.42
N ASP A 19 -25.58 -31.57 3.32
CA ASP A 19 -24.62 -32.42 4.01
C ASP A 19 -24.74 -32.16 5.53
N PRO A 20 -25.11 -33.15 6.35
CA PRO A 20 -25.37 -32.96 7.78
C PRO A 20 -24.10 -32.86 8.65
N ALA A 21 -22.89 -32.79 8.08
CA ALA A 21 -21.64 -32.77 8.85
C ALA A 21 -21.07 -31.38 9.16
N ASN A 22 -21.81 -30.29 8.98
CA ASN A 22 -21.33 -28.94 9.30
C ASN A 22 -21.97 -28.37 10.56
N GLU A 23 -21.86 -29.10 11.67
CA GLU A 23 -22.05 -28.50 12.99
C GLU A 23 -21.03 -27.38 13.16
N ALA A 24 -21.56 -26.16 13.23
CA ALA A 24 -20.78 -24.96 13.43
C ALA A 24 -20.18 -25.00 14.84
N ALA A 25 -18.86 -25.22 14.93
CA ALA A 25 -18.13 -24.72 16.08
C ALA A 25 -18.32 -23.19 16.10
N PRO A 26 -18.85 -22.61 17.19
CA PRO A 26 -18.94 -21.16 17.31
C PRO A 26 -17.51 -20.64 17.33
N THR A 27 -17.09 -19.95 16.27
CA THR A 27 -15.89 -19.14 16.35
C THR A 27 -16.29 -17.90 17.12
N ASP A 28 -16.09 -17.93 18.44
CA ASP A 28 -15.81 -16.70 19.18
C ASP A 28 -14.87 -15.89 18.29
N GLY A 29 -15.35 -14.73 17.85
CA GLY A 29 -14.73 -13.99 16.76
C GLY A 29 -13.22 -13.93 16.99
N VAL A 30 -12.43 -14.30 15.97
CA VAL A 30 -10.98 -14.09 15.99
C VAL A 30 -10.74 -12.58 15.88
N ALA A 31 -11.13 -11.87 16.93
CA ALA A 31 -10.68 -10.54 17.22
C ALA A 31 -9.23 -10.73 17.59
N VAL A 32 -8.35 -10.28 16.71
CA VAL A 32 -7.06 -9.77 17.16
C VAL A 32 -7.39 -8.80 18.29
N SER A 33 -7.14 -9.19 19.54
CA SER A 33 -7.43 -8.34 20.68
C SER A 33 -6.71 -7.01 20.47
N ASP A 34 -7.41 -5.90 20.77
CA ASP A 34 -6.85 -4.56 20.81
C ASP A 34 -5.91 -4.45 22.02
N GLY A 35 -4.85 -5.25 22.05
CA GLY A 35 -3.71 -4.98 22.92
C GLY A 35 -3.26 -3.56 22.59
N ALA A 36 -3.22 -2.69 23.61
CA ALA A 36 -3.10 -1.25 23.47
C ALA A 36 -1.91 -0.87 22.59
N ALA A 37 -2.13 -0.77 21.27
CA ALA A 37 -1.20 -0.14 20.36
C ALA A 37 -0.99 1.27 20.90
N VAL A 38 0.25 1.77 20.93
CA VAL A 38 0.52 3.12 21.39
C VAL A 38 0.10 4.09 20.29
N ALA A 39 -1.21 4.18 20.09
CA ALA A 39 -1.87 4.83 18.98
C ALA A 39 -1.93 6.33 19.24
N ASN A 40 -0.79 6.96 19.53
CA ASN A 40 -0.63 8.40 19.67
C ASN A 40 0.85 8.86 19.72
N GLU A 41 1.77 8.01 19.27
CA GLU A 41 3.19 8.29 19.25
C GLU A 41 3.53 9.45 18.29
N ARG A 42 4.49 10.30 18.68
CA ARG A 42 5.05 11.40 17.85
C ARG A 42 6.36 10.94 17.19
N ALA A 43 6.94 11.79 16.36
CA ALA A 43 8.32 11.62 15.94
C ALA A 43 9.23 11.49 17.19
N PRO A 44 10.30 10.67 17.13
CA PRO A 44 11.33 10.68 18.16
C PRO A 44 11.84 12.11 18.43
N GLU A 45 12.01 12.46 19.70
CA GLU A 45 12.61 13.72 20.15
C GLU A 45 14.12 13.54 20.35
N GLY A 46 14.91 14.59 20.15
CA GLY A 46 16.37 14.52 20.32
C GLY A 46 17.11 13.90 19.14
N ASP A 47 18.07 13.03 19.43
CA ASP A 47 18.88 12.34 18.41
C ASP A 47 18.03 11.37 17.59
N ARG A 48 18.15 11.48 16.26
CA ARG A 48 17.41 10.70 15.26
C ARG A 48 18.34 9.92 14.33
N SER A 49 19.61 9.81 14.69
CA SER A 49 20.56 8.89 14.06
C SER A 49 20.04 7.45 14.13
N PHE A 50 20.48 6.60 13.21
CA PHE A 50 20.06 5.20 13.21
C PHE A 50 20.34 4.51 14.55
N GLY A 51 21.53 4.70 15.12
CA GLY A 51 21.90 4.11 16.42
C GLY A 51 21.03 4.58 17.59
N ALA A 52 20.46 5.78 17.54
CA ALA A 52 19.54 6.28 18.57
C ALA A 52 18.12 5.70 18.46
N ILE A 53 17.73 5.22 17.27
CA ILE A 53 16.35 4.78 16.99
C ILE A 53 16.22 3.31 16.60
N SER A 54 17.33 2.57 16.48
CA SER A 54 17.34 1.18 16.01
C SER A 54 16.50 0.26 16.89
N ASP A 55 16.53 0.46 18.20
CA ASP A 55 15.77 -0.35 19.18
C ASP A 55 14.26 -0.23 18.97
N ARG A 56 13.79 0.82 18.28
CA ARG A 56 12.38 0.98 17.92
C ARG A 56 11.92 -0.07 16.90
N LEU A 57 12.84 -0.78 16.24
CA LEU A 57 12.52 -1.95 15.42
C LEU A 57 11.96 -3.13 16.23
N ASP A 58 12.11 -3.13 17.56
CA ASP A 58 11.47 -4.10 18.46
C ASP A 58 9.95 -3.89 18.62
N MET A 59 9.40 -2.86 17.96
CA MET A 59 7.95 -2.67 17.87
C MET A 59 7.28 -3.96 17.42
N SER A 60 6.29 -4.42 18.20
CA SER A 60 5.58 -5.65 17.86
C SER A 60 4.97 -5.57 16.46
N LEU A 61 5.05 -6.68 15.72
CA LEU A 61 4.47 -6.77 14.37
C LEU A 61 2.99 -6.34 14.36
N ARG A 62 2.23 -6.73 15.40
CA ARG A 62 0.83 -6.34 15.56
C ARG A 62 0.68 -4.82 15.60
N GLU A 63 1.48 -4.15 16.42
CA GLU A 63 1.43 -2.69 16.55
C GLU A 63 1.85 -1.99 15.26
N ALA A 64 2.93 -2.44 14.62
CA ALA A 64 3.38 -1.89 13.35
C ALA A 64 2.25 -1.98 12.31
N MET A 65 1.61 -3.14 12.16
CA MET A 65 0.53 -3.34 11.18
C MET A 65 -0.75 -2.58 11.52
N SER A 66 -1.11 -2.42 12.80
CA SER A 66 -2.35 -1.74 13.21
C SER A 66 -2.26 -0.22 13.15
N THR A 67 -1.05 0.33 13.33
CA THR A 67 -0.79 1.77 13.40
C THR A 67 -0.13 2.36 12.14
N GLN A 68 0.45 1.52 11.27
CA GLN A 68 0.94 1.97 9.96
C GLN A 68 -0.23 2.58 9.17
N ARG A 69 -0.03 3.82 8.75
CA ARG A 69 -0.98 4.58 7.95
C ARG A 69 -0.23 5.52 7.03
N ALA A 70 -0.93 6.04 6.03
CA ALA A 70 -0.39 7.07 5.16
C ALA A 70 -0.21 8.41 5.91
N VAL A 71 0.95 8.58 6.54
CA VAL A 71 1.36 9.82 7.20
C VAL A 71 1.98 10.72 6.15
N ARG A 72 1.23 11.74 5.76
CA ARG A 72 1.61 12.64 4.68
C ARG A 72 2.23 13.95 5.14
N LYS A 73 1.92 14.36 6.39
CA LYS A 73 2.41 15.60 7.00
C LYS A 73 3.69 15.32 7.75
N VAL A 74 4.81 15.67 7.15
CA VAL A 74 6.15 15.46 7.71
C VAL A 74 6.86 16.80 7.93
N LEU A 75 7.83 16.79 8.82
CA LEU A 75 8.77 17.87 9.06
C LEU A 75 9.83 17.89 7.94
N PRO A 76 10.43 19.05 7.65
CA PRO A 76 11.51 19.17 6.67
C PRO A 76 12.86 18.67 7.18
N ASP A 77 12.97 18.39 8.48
CA ASP A 77 14.14 17.82 9.15
C ASP A 77 14.68 16.62 8.37
N GLU A 78 16.01 16.58 8.19
CA GLU A 78 16.65 15.51 7.45
C GLU A 78 16.43 14.14 8.10
N VAL A 79 16.38 13.12 7.25
CA VAL A 79 16.39 11.71 7.66
C VAL A 79 17.76 11.18 7.32
N ASP A 80 18.43 10.59 8.30
CA ASP A 80 19.75 9.97 8.14
C ASP A 80 19.73 8.88 7.05
N ASP A 81 20.82 8.75 6.31
CA ASP A 81 20.96 7.77 5.24
C ASP A 81 20.89 6.34 5.79
N GLU A 82 21.50 6.08 6.96
CA GLU A 82 21.44 4.76 7.60
C GLU A 82 20.00 4.34 7.91
N VAL A 83 19.14 5.28 8.31
CA VAL A 83 17.72 5.01 8.57
C VAL A 83 16.97 4.67 7.27
N VAL A 84 17.24 5.40 6.18
CA VAL A 84 16.63 5.13 4.86
C VAL A 84 17.11 3.77 4.32
N LEU A 85 18.39 3.46 4.47
CA LEU A 85 18.96 2.19 4.03
C LEU A 85 18.45 1.01 4.86
N ALA A 86 18.31 1.16 6.19
CA ALA A 86 17.70 0.14 7.05
C ALA A 86 16.23 -0.12 6.67
N CYS A 87 15.45 0.93 6.35
CA CYS A 87 14.10 0.77 5.79
C CYS A 87 14.10 -0.07 4.51
N ILE A 88 15.03 0.21 3.59
CA ILE A 88 15.13 -0.49 2.31
C ILE A 88 15.61 -1.92 2.53
N GLU A 89 16.58 -2.17 3.41
CA GLU A 89 17.07 -3.53 3.71
C GLU A 89 15.93 -4.44 4.18
N LEU A 90 15.09 -3.95 5.10
CA LEU A 90 13.90 -4.68 5.55
C LEU A 90 12.86 -4.83 4.43
N ALA A 91 12.79 -3.86 3.50
CA ALA A 91 11.99 -3.97 2.29
C ALA A 91 12.42 -5.15 1.40
N LEU A 92 13.72 -5.44 1.31
CA LEU A 92 14.26 -6.52 0.49
C LEU A 92 13.89 -7.92 1.01
N ARG A 93 13.42 -8.04 2.26
CA ARG A 93 12.97 -9.32 2.85
C ARG A 93 11.61 -9.79 2.35
N ALA A 94 10.99 -9.05 1.44
CA ALA A 94 9.72 -9.43 0.82
C ALA A 94 9.87 -10.61 -0.16
N PRO A 95 8.79 -11.35 -0.45
CA PRO A 95 8.81 -12.36 -1.50
C PRO A 95 8.75 -11.72 -2.90
N THR A 96 9.34 -12.39 -3.90
CA THR A 96 9.19 -12.05 -5.33
C THR A 96 8.88 -13.29 -6.15
N GLY A 97 8.22 -13.09 -7.30
CA GLY A 97 7.97 -14.18 -8.24
C GLY A 97 9.27 -14.85 -8.67
N SER A 98 9.37 -16.17 -8.47
CA SER A 98 10.58 -16.97 -8.75
C SER A 98 11.87 -16.42 -8.10
N ASN A 99 11.76 -15.69 -6.99
CA ASN A 99 12.87 -15.01 -6.33
C ASN A 99 13.65 -14.04 -7.26
N GLY A 100 12.97 -13.42 -8.23
CA GLY A 100 13.61 -12.60 -9.26
C GLY A 100 14.28 -11.32 -8.74
N GLN A 101 13.87 -10.80 -7.57
CA GLN A 101 14.47 -9.62 -6.90
C GLN A 101 14.77 -8.44 -7.83
N ASN A 102 13.92 -8.23 -8.83
CA ASN A 102 14.11 -7.25 -9.90
C ASN A 102 13.68 -5.83 -9.50
N TRP A 103 13.67 -5.54 -8.20
CA TRP A 103 13.40 -4.22 -7.66
C TRP A 103 14.66 -3.36 -7.69
N GLU A 104 14.45 -2.07 -7.88
CA GLU A 104 15.47 -1.04 -7.74
C GLU A 104 14.87 0.10 -6.93
N PHE A 105 15.66 0.77 -6.10
CA PHE A 105 15.18 1.87 -5.26
C PHE A 105 15.97 3.14 -5.56
N VAL A 106 15.30 4.16 -6.10
CA VAL A 106 15.93 5.48 -6.29
C VAL A 106 15.60 6.36 -5.10
N VAL A 107 16.62 6.74 -4.32
CA VAL A 107 16.49 7.68 -3.21
C VAL A 107 16.62 9.11 -3.73
N VAL A 108 15.55 9.89 -3.63
CA VAL A 108 15.49 11.27 -4.14
C VAL A 108 15.55 12.26 -2.98
N ARG A 109 16.68 12.94 -2.84
CA ARG A 109 16.89 14.09 -1.93
C ARG A 109 17.06 15.41 -2.68
N ASP A 110 17.51 15.36 -3.92
CA ASP A 110 17.77 16.54 -4.75
C ASP A 110 16.55 17.47 -4.87
N ALA A 111 16.76 18.74 -4.53
CA ALA A 111 15.70 19.75 -4.47
C ALA A 111 15.10 20.02 -5.87
N ALA A 112 15.91 20.03 -6.92
CA ALA A 112 15.44 20.27 -8.28
C ALA A 112 14.53 19.13 -8.77
N THR A 113 14.91 17.89 -8.47
CA THR A 113 14.15 16.68 -8.78
C THR A 113 12.83 16.65 -8.00
N LYS A 114 12.85 16.93 -6.69
CA LYS A 114 11.63 17.07 -5.87
C LYS A 114 10.71 18.16 -6.42
N ALA A 115 11.23 19.33 -6.78
CA ALA A 115 10.45 20.41 -7.38
C ALA A 115 9.84 20.01 -8.73
N ALA A 116 10.56 19.22 -9.55
CA ALA A 116 10.03 18.72 -10.81
C ALA A 116 8.86 17.73 -10.61
N PHE A 117 8.97 16.82 -9.64
CA PHE A 117 7.88 15.94 -9.26
C PHE A 117 6.71 16.69 -8.63
N ALA A 118 6.96 17.69 -7.79
CA ALA A 118 5.92 18.53 -7.21
C ALA A 118 5.07 19.24 -8.29
N ARG A 119 5.72 19.81 -9.32
CA ARG A 119 5.02 20.38 -10.49
C ARG A 119 4.14 19.34 -11.19
N GLN A 120 4.64 18.12 -11.38
CA GLN A 120 3.87 17.02 -11.97
C GLN A 120 2.70 16.60 -11.07
N TYR A 121 2.93 16.49 -9.77
CA TYR A 121 1.94 16.11 -8.77
C TYR A 121 0.80 17.14 -8.70
N ARG A 122 1.12 18.44 -8.63
CA ARG A 122 0.12 19.52 -8.68
C ARG A 122 -0.70 19.50 -9.98
N LYS A 123 -0.07 19.22 -11.13
CA LYS A 123 -0.80 19.11 -12.41
C LYS A 123 -1.77 17.92 -12.39
N ALA A 124 -1.34 16.76 -11.92
CA ALA A 124 -2.19 15.58 -11.80
C ALA A 124 -3.31 15.79 -10.77
N TRP A 125 -3.01 16.45 -9.65
CA TRP A 125 -4.00 16.82 -8.63
C TRP A 125 -5.08 17.77 -9.16
N LYS A 126 -4.74 18.76 -10.00
CA LYS A 126 -5.75 19.62 -10.62
C LYS A 126 -6.76 18.83 -11.47
N LEU A 127 -6.31 17.76 -12.13
CA LEU A 127 -7.17 16.91 -12.95
C LEU A 127 -8.02 15.93 -12.12
N TYR A 128 -7.41 15.29 -11.11
CA TYR A 128 -8.05 14.22 -10.34
C TYR A 128 -8.68 14.69 -9.02
N GLY A 129 -8.01 15.61 -8.32
CA GLY A 129 -8.39 16.10 -6.99
C GLY A 129 -9.74 16.80 -6.95
N GLY A 130 -10.11 17.55 -7.99
CA GLY A 130 -11.42 18.24 -8.07
C GLY A 130 -12.62 17.30 -8.17
N VAL A 131 -12.43 16.07 -8.68
CA VAL A 131 -13.47 15.02 -8.64
C VAL A 131 -13.50 14.40 -7.23
N GLY A 132 -12.33 14.08 -6.67
CA GLY A 132 -12.22 13.50 -5.33
C GLY A 132 -12.80 14.41 -4.24
N GLU A 133 -12.60 15.72 -4.32
CA GLU A 133 -13.09 16.68 -3.32
C GLU A 133 -14.60 16.82 -3.32
N ARG A 134 -15.22 16.79 -4.50
CA ARG A 134 -16.69 16.80 -4.63
C ARG A 134 -17.33 15.55 -4.06
N ILE A 135 -16.72 14.38 -4.28
CA ILE A 135 -17.16 13.11 -3.70
C ILE A 135 -16.95 13.10 -2.18
N ALA A 136 -15.80 13.62 -1.72
CA ALA A 136 -15.43 13.66 -0.30
C ALA A 136 -16.27 14.62 0.54
N ALA A 137 -16.87 15.66 -0.05
CA ALA A 137 -17.68 16.65 0.67
C ALA A 137 -18.83 16.03 1.48
N ARG A 138 -19.31 14.85 1.08
CA ARG A 138 -20.40 14.12 1.75
C ARG A 138 -19.93 13.18 2.85
N ASN A 139 -18.63 13.02 3.08
CA ASN A 139 -18.07 12.10 4.06
C ASN A 139 -16.90 12.75 4.85
N PRO A 140 -17.07 13.05 6.16
CA PRO A 140 -16.05 13.71 6.96
C PRO A 140 -14.69 12.99 7.01
N SER A 141 -14.71 11.64 7.00
CA SER A 141 -13.48 10.83 6.99
C SER A 141 -12.72 11.00 5.67
N MET A 142 -13.44 10.92 4.55
CA MET A 142 -12.85 11.17 3.24
C MET A 142 -12.33 12.60 3.11
N ALA A 143 -13.05 13.59 3.63
CA ALA A 143 -12.60 14.98 3.65
C ALA A 143 -11.28 15.15 4.43
N LYS A 144 -11.08 14.42 5.55
CA LYS A 144 -9.80 14.41 6.29
C LYS A 144 -8.66 13.82 5.46
N ILE A 145 -8.91 12.74 4.73
CA ILE A 145 -7.94 12.13 3.81
C ILE A 145 -7.56 13.13 2.71
N MET A 146 -8.55 13.75 2.06
CA MET A 146 -8.31 14.72 0.99
C MET A 146 -7.49 15.92 1.46
N ARG A 147 -7.75 16.45 2.68
CA ARG A 147 -6.91 17.51 3.28
C ARG A 147 -5.46 17.07 3.48
N ALA A 148 -5.22 15.82 3.88
CA ALA A 148 -3.88 15.29 4.06
C ALA A 148 -3.15 15.08 2.72
N VAL A 149 -3.87 14.62 1.68
CA VAL A 149 -3.30 14.51 0.32
C VAL A 149 -2.98 15.88 -0.24
N ARG A 150 -3.91 16.85 -0.15
CA ARG A 150 -3.68 18.22 -0.58
C ARG A 150 -2.47 18.84 0.10
N TRP A 151 -2.31 18.67 1.42
CA TRP A 151 -1.12 19.12 2.13
C TRP A 151 0.17 18.57 1.48
N GLN A 152 0.21 17.27 1.16
CA GLN A 152 1.37 16.64 0.54
C GLN A 152 1.65 17.15 -0.87
N VAL A 153 0.59 17.45 -1.65
CA VAL A 153 0.71 18.06 -2.98
C VAL A 153 1.33 19.45 -2.86
N ASP A 154 0.91 20.23 -1.86
CA ASP A 154 1.34 21.61 -1.67
C ASP A 154 2.77 21.70 -1.12
N HIS A 155 3.17 20.76 -0.26
CA HIS A 155 4.46 20.77 0.47
C HIS A 155 5.42 19.66 -0.01
N PHE A 156 5.26 19.16 -1.24
CA PHE A 156 6.03 18.00 -1.72
C PHE A 156 7.56 18.26 -1.72
N GLU A 157 7.98 19.50 -1.98
CA GLU A 157 9.38 19.91 -1.96
C GLU A 157 10.00 19.90 -0.56
N GLU A 158 9.19 20.11 0.48
CA GLU A 158 9.63 20.11 1.90
C GLU A 158 9.91 18.71 2.43
N ILE A 159 9.46 17.65 1.74
CA ILE A 159 9.68 16.27 2.16
C ILE A 159 11.18 15.97 2.10
N PRO A 160 11.83 15.53 3.19
CA PRO A 160 13.28 15.41 3.25
C PRO A 160 13.82 14.36 2.27
N VAL A 161 13.13 13.23 2.13
CA VAL A 161 13.53 12.17 1.19
C VAL A 161 12.32 11.47 0.59
N VAL A 162 12.42 11.11 -0.69
CA VAL A 162 11.42 10.31 -1.39
C VAL A 162 12.09 9.08 -1.98
N VAL A 163 11.69 7.89 -1.53
CA VAL A 163 12.15 6.64 -2.13
C VAL A 163 11.23 6.30 -3.30
N VAL A 164 11.79 5.94 -4.46
CA VAL A 164 11.04 5.53 -5.65
C VAL A 164 11.34 4.07 -5.96
N PRO A 165 10.48 3.13 -5.49
CA PRO A 165 10.53 1.74 -5.87
C PRO A 165 10.28 1.59 -7.38
N CYS A 166 11.20 0.90 -8.04
CA CYS A 166 11.22 0.64 -9.48
C CYS A 166 11.32 -0.86 -9.73
N LEU A 167 10.86 -1.31 -10.90
CA LEU A 167 11.04 -2.68 -11.37
C LEU A 167 11.81 -2.73 -12.68
N VAL A 168 12.70 -3.71 -12.79
CA VAL A 168 13.46 -4.02 -14.00
C VAL A 168 12.74 -5.10 -14.80
N GLY A 169 12.49 -4.82 -16.07
CA GLY A 169 11.89 -5.77 -17.01
C GLY A 169 10.41 -6.07 -16.72
N ALA A 170 9.79 -6.83 -17.62
CA ALA A 170 8.43 -7.33 -17.43
C ALA A 170 8.32 -8.70 -18.10
N ASN A 171 7.58 -9.63 -17.49
CA ASN A 171 7.30 -10.92 -18.12
C ASN A 171 6.34 -10.72 -19.30
N ARG A 172 6.85 -10.81 -20.52
CA ARG A 172 6.06 -10.61 -21.76
C ARG A 172 5.48 -11.91 -22.31
N PHE A 173 5.81 -13.05 -21.71
CA PHE A 173 5.44 -14.38 -22.23
C PHE A 173 4.18 -14.95 -21.57
N ALA A 174 3.64 -14.28 -20.54
CA ALA A 174 2.40 -14.65 -19.89
C ALA A 174 1.21 -13.79 -20.38
N PRO A 175 -0.04 -14.28 -20.24
CA PRO A 175 -1.23 -13.45 -20.44
C PRO A 175 -1.15 -12.15 -19.64
N LEU A 176 -1.64 -11.04 -20.22
CA LEU A 176 -1.43 -9.69 -19.68
C LEU A 176 -1.82 -9.54 -18.20
N SER A 177 -2.97 -10.10 -17.80
CA SER A 177 -3.45 -10.03 -16.41
C SER A 177 -2.50 -10.73 -15.43
N LEU A 178 -2.01 -11.91 -15.80
CA LEU A 178 -1.04 -12.67 -15.01
C LEU A 178 0.32 -11.95 -14.97
N ALA A 179 0.80 -11.48 -16.13
CA ALA A 179 2.04 -10.74 -16.24
C ALA A 179 2.04 -9.49 -15.34
N GLN A 180 0.95 -8.70 -15.35
CA GLN A 180 0.81 -7.53 -14.49
C GLN A 180 0.71 -7.91 -13.01
N SER A 181 -0.07 -8.94 -12.68
CA SER A 181 -0.21 -9.43 -11.31
C SER A 181 1.15 -9.87 -10.74
N SER A 182 1.91 -10.69 -11.47
CA SER A 182 3.24 -11.13 -11.05
C SER A 182 4.24 -9.98 -10.97
N HIS A 183 4.20 -9.05 -11.93
CA HIS A 183 5.10 -7.90 -11.96
C HIS A 183 4.88 -6.98 -10.76
N TYR A 184 3.67 -6.45 -10.57
CA TYR A 184 3.37 -5.57 -9.44
C TYR A 184 3.32 -6.30 -8.09
N GLY A 185 2.88 -7.54 -8.08
CA GLY A 185 2.85 -8.41 -6.90
C GLY A 185 4.23 -8.72 -6.33
N SER A 186 5.30 -8.52 -7.12
CA SER A 186 6.67 -8.70 -6.64
C SER A 186 7.24 -7.46 -5.92
N ILE A 187 6.72 -6.25 -6.17
CA ILE A 187 7.25 -5.03 -5.53
C ILE A 187 6.39 -4.49 -4.39
N TYR A 188 5.05 -4.58 -4.47
CA TYR A 188 4.20 -4.03 -3.41
C TYR A 188 4.38 -4.69 -2.03
N PRO A 189 4.71 -5.99 -1.90
CA PRO A 189 5.11 -6.55 -0.62
C PRO A 189 6.38 -5.89 -0.05
N SER A 190 7.36 -5.61 -0.90
CA SER A 190 8.58 -4.89 -0.52
C SER A 190 8.27 -3.47 -0.06
N VAL A 191 7.41 -2.75 -0.79
CA VAL A 191 6.93 -1.43 -0.38
C VAL A 191 6.19 -1.48 0.96
N GLN A 192 5.39 -2.53 1.20
CA GLN A 192 4.71 -2.70 2.48
C GLN A 192 5.69 -2.92 3.63
N ASN A 193 6.73 -3.73 3.44
CA ASN A 193 7.80 -3.89 4.43
C ASN A 193 8.50 -2.55 4.72
N LEU A 194 8.82 -1.77 3.69
CA LEU A 194 9.41 -0.43 3.83
C LEU A 194 8.52 0.48 4.70
N LEU A 195 7.21 0.46 4.47
CA LEU A 195 6.25 1.27 5.25
C LEU A 195 6.15 0.83 6.72
N LEU A 196 6.28 -0.47 6.99
CA LEU A 196 6.27 -1.03 8.35
C LEU A 196 7.58 -0.70 9.09
N ALA A 197 8.72 -0.83 8.43
CA ALA A 197 10.02 -0.44 8.95
C ALA A 197 10.06 1.06 9.28
N ALA A 198 9.57 1.90 8.36
CA ALA A 198 9.42 3.33 8.60
C ALA A 198 8.52 3.61 9.81
N ARG A 199 7.38 2.91 9.94
CA ARG A 199 6.49 3.07 11.11
C ARG A 199 7.20 2.71 12.42
N ALA A 200 7.92 1.60 12.47
CA ALA A 200 8.66 1.17 13.66
C ALA A 200 9.68 2.23 14.10
N MET A 201 10.53 2.67 13.18
CA MET A 201 11.54 3.72 13.43
C MET A 201 10.95 5.12 13.66
N GLY A 202 9.63 5.31 13.56
CA GLY A 202 8.96 6.57 13.87
C GLY A 202 8.93 7.57 12.70
N LEU A 203 9.18 7.10 11.47
CA LEU A 203 9.05 7.88 10.24
C LEU A 203 7.61 7.88 9.73
N GLY A 204 7.16 9.06 9.30
CA GLY A 204 5.95 9.23 8.52
C GLY A 204 6.21 8.78 7.08
N ALA A 205 5.39 7.85 6.60
CA ALA A 205 5.51 7.31 5.26
C ALA A 205 4.14 7.15 4.57
N SER A 206 4.11 7.21 3.25
CA SER A 206 2.91 6.91 2.47
C SER A 206 3.25 6.40 1.07
N LEU A 207 2.59 5.33 0.63
CA LEU A 207 2.62 4.93 -0.78
C LEU A 207 1.74 5.87 -1.60
N ILE A 208 2.33 6.51 -2.61
CA ILE A 208 1.63 7.37 -3.57
C ILE A 208 2.02 7.06 -5.01
N THR A 209 1.11 7.30 -5.94
CA THR A 209 1.32 7.03 -7.38
C THR A 209 1.06 8.24 -8.26
N LEU A 210 0.26 9.21 -7.77
CA LEU A 210 -0.14 10.37 -8.56
C LEU A 210 1.03 11.25 -9.07
N PRO A 211 2.16 11.41 -8.35
CA PRO A 211 3.32 12.10 -8.91
C PRO A 211 3.93 11.40 -10.14
N LEU A 212 3.66 10.11 -10.37
CA LEU A 212 4.13 9.34 -11.53
C LEU A 212 3.16 9.39 -12.73
N TRP A 213 2.14 10.25 -12.70
CA TRP A 213 1.11 10.36 -13.74
C TRP A 213 1.64 10.37 -15.19
N ASN A 214 2.80 10.98 -15.42
CA ASN A 214 3.54 10.86 -16.67
C ASN A 214 4.78 9.97 -16.47
N PRO A 215 4.71 8.67 -16.81
CA PRO A 215 5.80 7.73 -16.55
C PRO A 215 7.04 8.01 -17.40
N ARG A 216 6.86 8.50 -18.64
CA ARG A 216 7.99 8.89 -19.51
C ARG A 216 8.80 10.02 -18.90
N ARG A 217 8.10 11.04 -18.37
CA ARG A 217 8.74 12.17 -17.68
C ARG A 217 9.38 11.74 -16.37
N ALA A 218 8.69 10.93 -15.56
CA ALA A 218 9.24 10.42 -14.30
C ALA A 218 10.55 9.65 -14.53
N ARG A 219 10.59 8.77 -15.53
CA ARG A 219 11.80 8.04 -15.93
C ARG A 219 12.94 8.97 -16.31
N ARG A 220 12.67 10.00 -17.11
CA ARG A 220 13.69 11.00 -17.49
C ARG A 220 14.22 11.77 -16.28
N LEU A 221 13.34 12.19 -15.37
CA LEU A 221 13.73 12.92 -14.15
C LEU A 221 14.63 12.07 -13.24
N LEU A 222 14.39 10.76 -13.19
CA LEU A 222 15.15 9.81 -12.38
C LEU A 222 16.33 9.18 -13.11
N GLY A 223 16.59 9.54 -14.38
CA GLY A 223 17.66 8.92 -15.18
C GLY A 223 17.47 7.42 -15.46
N LEU A 224 16.23 6.92 -15.46
CA LEU A 224 15.96 5.48 -15.57
C LEU A 224 16.16 4.93 -17.00
N PRO A 225 16.91 3.83 -17.18
CA PRO A 225 17.13 3.21 -18.48
C PRO A 225 15.85 2.56 -19.03
N PHE A 226 15.82 2.24 -20.35
CA PHE A 226 14.59 1.81 -21.07
C PHE A 226 13.79 0.69 -20.37
N GLY A 227 14.47 -0.26 -19.74
CA GLY A 227 13.84 -1.40 -19.05
C GLY A 227 13.39 -1.17 -17.60
N VAL A 228 13.61 0.02 -17.01
CA VAL A 228 13.30 0.28 -15.60
C VAL A 228 12.06 1.15 -15.48
N GLN A 229 11.08 0.67 -14.72
CA GLN A 229 9.79 1.32 -14.52
C GLN A 229 9.65 1.80 -13.07
N PRO A 230 9.40 3.09 -12.81
CA PRO A 230 9.02 3.56 -11.49
C PRO A 230 7.57 3.13 -11.20
N ILE A 231 7.34 2.52 -10.03
CA ILE A 231 6.06 1.89 -9.68
C ILE A 231 5.24 2.79 -8.76
N CYS A 232 5.85 3.28 -7.70
CA CYS A 232 5.25 4.22 -6.76
C CYS A 232 6.33 5.15 -6.21
N MET A 233 5.92 6.09 -5.37
CA MET A 233 6.83 6.88 -4.55
C MET A 233 6.44 6.70 -3.09
N VAL A 234 7.44 6.69 -2.21
CA VAL A 234 7.29 6.69 -0.77
C VAL A 234 8.03 7.90 -0.20
N PRO A 235 7.33 9.02 0.01
CA PRO A 235 7.83 10.10 0.84
C PRO A 235 8.10 9.60 2.26
N LEU A 236 9.27 9.90 2.79
CA LEU A 236 9.67 9.61 4.18
C LEU A 236 10.04 10.92 4.86
N GLY A 237 9.74 11.03 6.15
CA GLY A 237 10.14 12.16 6.99
C GLY A 237 9.53 12.06 8.38
N TRP A 238 9.98 12.91 9.30
CA TRP A 238 9.51 12.87 10.68
C TRP A 238 8.06 13.39 10.78
N PRO A 239 7.12 12.65 11.39
CA PRO A 239 5.72 13.04 11.38
C PRO A 239 5.48 14.34 12.17
N ARG A 240 4.77 15.31 11.56
CA ARG A 240 4.30 16.53 12.27
C ARG A 240 3.22 16.25 13.31
N GLY A 241 2.50 15.14 13.12
CA GLY A 241 1.38 14.74 13.95
C GLY A 241 1.65 13.42 14.68
N ARG A 242 0.59 12.88 15.28
CA ARG A 242 0.63 11.58 15.94
C ARG A 242 0.25 10.45 14.99
N TYR A 243 0.80 9.27 15.23
CA TYR A 243 0.21 8.03 14.73
C TYR A 243 -1.16 7.82 15.40
N GLY A 244 -2.04 7.13 14.71
CA GLY A 244 -3.37 6.81 15.21
C GLY A 244 -3.85 5.51 14.58
N PRO A 245 -4.88 4.89 15.15
CA PRO A 245 -5.33 3.58 14.70
C PRO A 245 -5.86 3.67 13.27
N THR A 246 -5.79 2.55 12.56
CA THR A 246 -6.46 2.42 11.26
C THR A 246 -7.86 1.82 11.43
N THR A 247 -8.81 2.30 10.63
CA THR A 247 -10.13 1.69 10.54
C THR A 247 -10.16 0.74 9.34
N ARG A 248 -10.68 -0.47 9.53
CA ARG A 248 -10.90 -1.47 8.49
C ARG A 248 -12.32 -1.99 8.57
N LYS A 249 -12.84 -2.54 7.46
CA LYS A 249 -14.10 -3.28 7.51
C LYS A 249 -13.94 -4.49 8.42
N PRO A 250 -14.98 -4.92 9.15
CA PRO A 250 -14.97 -6.19 9.85
C PRO A 250 -14.58 -7.34 8.92
N VAL A 251 -13.79 -8.30 9.41
CA VAL A 251 -13.27 -9.41 8.61
C VAL A 251 -14.39 -10.24 7.94
N GLY A 252 -15.50 -10.46 8.65
CA GLY A 252 -16.66 -11.17 8.14
C GLY A 252 -17.36 -10.50 6.95
N GLU A 253 -17.15 -9.21 6.71
CA GLU A 253 -17.70 -8.53 5.53
C GLU A 253 -16.90 -8.80 4.25
N VAL A 254 -15.65 -9.23 4.36
CA VAL A 254 -14.71 -9.40 3.24
C VAL A 254 -14.27 -10.84 3.01
N VAL A 255 -14.50 -11.74 3.97
CA VAL A 255 -14.14 -13.15 3.85
C VAL A 255 -15.31 -13.99 3.36
N HIS A 256 -15.00 -14.91 2.44
CA HIS A 256 -15.91 -15.91 1.91
C HIS A 256 -15.23 -17.29 1.98
N LEU A 257 -15.97 -18.34 2.36
CA LEU A 257 -15.48 -19.72 2.41
C LEU A 257 -15.70 -20.39 1.05
N ASP A 258 -14.62 -20.87 0.42
CA ASP A 258 -14.56 -21.59 -0.87
C ASP A 258 -15.03 -20.81 -2.10
N ARG A 259 -16.23 -20.22 -2.06
CA ARG A 259 -16.86 -19.50 -3.16
C ARG A 259 -17.35 -18.12 -2.71
N PHE A 260 -17.27 -17.17 -3.63
CA PHE A 260 -17.84 -15.84 -3.42
C PHE A 260 -19.35 -15.97 -3.08
N GLY A 261 -19.79 -15.21 -2.09
CA GLY A 261 -21.14 -15.28 -1.51
C GLY A 261 -21.23 -16.07 -0.21
N ASN A 262 -20.42 -17.11 0.01
CA ASN A 262 -20.48 -17.92 1.22
C ASN A 262 -19.79 -17.23 2.43
N ARG A 263 -20.52 -16.38 3.15
CA ARG A 263 -19.98 -15.56 4.26
C ARG A 263 -20.17 -16.21 5.64
N ARG A 264 -19.61 -17.42 5.84
CA ARG A 264 -19.70 -18.17 7.10
C ARG A 264 -19.33 -17.36 8.36
N TRP A 265 -18.37 -16.45 8.25
CA TRP A 265 -17.85 -15.67 9.38
C TRP A 265 -18.40 -14.24 9.49
N LYS A 266 -19.50 -13.94 8.79
CA LYS A 266 -20.21 -12.67 8.96
C LYS A 266 -21.15 -12.80 10.16
N ALA A 267 -20.79 -12.13 11.25
CA ALA A 267 -21.68 -11.92 12.39
C ALA A 267 -22.90 -11.06 12.01
#